data_AF-B2IKM1-F1
#
_entry.id   AF-B2IKM1-F1
#
_cell.length_a   1.000
_cell.length_b   1.000
_cell.length_c   1.000
_cell.angle_alpha   90.00
_cell.angle_beta   90.00
_cell.angle_gamma   90.00
#
_symmetry.space_group_name_H-M   'P 1'
#
loop_
_entity.id
_entity.type
_entity.pdbx_description
1 polymer ?
#
loop_
_entity_poly.entity_id
_entity_poly.type
_entity_poly.pdbx_seq_one_letter_code
_entity_poly.pdbx_strand_id
1 'polypeptide(L)' 'MPEIKILTRDSIAPQGDFVSVTRRIAPNKSVVTDIICMKDGAAVKTITDRQLTPDVAIQKASEIADDHDVDWVYVLDLS' A
#
# COMPACT_ATOMS: atom_id res chain seq x y z
N MET A 1 5.85 -14.19 -4.54
CA MET A 1 4.65 -13.75 -3.80
C MET A 1 5.11 -13.08 -2.52
N PRO A 2 4.92 -11.75 -2.43
CA PRO A 2 5.31 -10.96 -1.27
C PRO A 2 4.47 -11.32 -0.05
N GLU A 3 5.03 -11.12 1.14
CA GLU A 3 4.33 -11.29 2.40
C GLU A 3 3.44 -10.06 2.68
N ILE A 4 2.16 -10.32 2.97
CA ILE A 4 1.18 -9.28 3.30
C ILE A 4 1.12 -9.08 4.80
N LYS A 5 1.37 -7.85 5.26
CA LYS A 5 1.33 -7.44 6.66
C LYS A 5 0.24 -6.39 6.88
N ILE A 6 -0.70 -6.68 7.77
CA ILE A 6 -1.77 -5.73 8.14
C ILE A 6 -1.26 -4.86 9.29
N LEU A 7 -1.28 -3.55 9.09
CA LEU A 7 -0.87 -2.56 10.05
C LEU A 7 -2.10 -1.95 10.74
N THR A 8 -1.93 -1.63 12.01
CA THR A 8 -2.81 -0.76 12.79
C THR A 8 -2.22 0.64 12.87
N ARG A 9 -3.02 1.61 13.32
CA ARG A 9 -2.56 2.99 13.52
C ARG A 9 -1.33 3.12 14.44
N ASP A 10 -1.19 2.21 15.40
CA ASP A 10 -0.08 2.20 16.37
C ASP A 10 1.11 1.35 15.90
N SER A 11 1.03 0.79 14.69
CA SER A 11 2.13 -0.01 14.14
C SER A 11 3.33 0.85 13.80
N ILE A 12 4.52 0.27 13.98
CA ILE A 12 5.78 0.90 13.58
C ILE A 12 5.81 1.05 12.05
N ALA A 13 6.22 2.22 11.57
CA ALA A 13 6.35 2.47 10.14
C ALA A 13 7.30 1.45 9.50
N PRO A 14 6.95 0.89 8.33
CA PRO A 14 7.82 -0.04 7.62
C PRO A 14 9.15 0.64 7.24
N GLN A 15 10.22 -0.14 7.26
CA GLN A 15 11.58 0.30 6.93
C GLN A 15 12.10 -0.51 5.73
N GLY A 16 13.02 0.08 4.98
CA GLY A 16 13.61 -0.56 3.80
C GLY A 16 12.68 -0.51 2.58
N ASP A 17 12.75 -1.56 1.76
CA ASP A 17 11.95 -1.69 0.55
C ASP A 17 10.60 -2.33 0.87
N PHE A 18 9.52 -1.67 0.45
CA PHE A 18 8.16 -2.13 0.74
C PHE A 18 7.14 -1.53 -0.23
N VAL A 19 6.00 -2.19 -0.34
CA VAL A 19 4.79 -1.61 -0.92
C VAL A 19 3.81 -1.34 0.21
N SER A 20 3.26 -0.13 0.30
CA SER A 20 2.22 0.21 1.26
C SER A 20 0.90 0.49 0.56
N VAL A 21 -0.17 -0.13 1.03
CA VAL A 21 -1.56 0.16 0.70
C VAL A 21 -2.18 0.93 1.87
N THR A 22 -2.55 2.18 1.66
CA THR A 22 -3.21 3.01 2.66
C THR A 22 -4.61 3.36 2.19
N ARG A 23 -5.63 3.00 2.98
CA ARG A 23 -7.02 3.42 2.74
C ARG A 23 -7.38 4.52 3.73
N ARG A 24 -7.97 5.62 3.25
CA ARG A 24 -8.34 6.77 4.09
C ARG A 24 -9.61 7.45 3.62
N ILE A 25 -10.34 8.08 4.53
CA ILE A 25 -11.47 8.97 4.18
C ILE A 25 -10.92 10.33 3.74
N ALA A 26 -11.22 10.72 2.50
CA ALA A 26 -10.95 12.06 1.99
C ALA A 26 -11.95 13.10 2.54
N PRO A 27 -11.65 14.42 2.49
CA PRO A 27 -12.51 15.47 3.05
C PRO A 27 -13.96 15.47 2.52
N ASN A 28 -14.16 14.97 1.31
CA ASN A 28 -15.47 14.82 0.67
C ASN A 28 -16.22 13.53 1.08
N LYS A 29 -15.77 12.84 2.13
CA LYS A 29 -16.31 11.57 2.64
C LYS A 29 -16.19 10.36 1.71
N SER A 30 -15.37 10.44 0.66
CA SER A 30 -15.04 9.28 -0.18
C SER A 30 -13.83 8.52 0.37
N VAL A 31 -13.80 7.20 0.20
CA VAL A 31 -12.62 6.39 0.51
C VAL A 31 -11.62 6.54 -0.64
N VAL A 32 -10.37 6.85 -0.31
CA VAL A 32 -9.23 6.89 -1.22
C VAL A 32 -8.26 5.78 -0.82
N THR A 33 -7.78 5.04 -1.81
CA THR A 33 -6.74 4.03 -1.65
C THR A 33 -5.47 4.53 -2.33
N ASP A 34 -4.39 4.66 -1.55
CA ASP A 34 -3.05 5.01 -1.99
C ASP A 34 -2.18 3.73 -1.96
N ILE A 35 -1.50 3.40 -3.06
CA ILE A 35 -0.51 2.32 -3.15
C ILE A 35 0.83 2.94 -3.49
N ILE A 36 1.83 2.76 -2.64
CA ILE A 36 3.17 3.35 -2.80
C ILE A 36 4.20 2.24 -2.72
N CYS A 37 5.08 2.14 -3.72
CA CYS A 37 6.24 1.26 -3.69
C CYS A 37 7.50 2.09 -3.39
N MET A 38 8.17 1.75 -2.30
CA MET A 38 9.44 2.30 -1.86
C MET A 38 10.54 1.29 -2.18
N LYS A 39 11.59 1.75 -2.87
CA LYS A 39 12.80 0.97 -3.17
C LYS A 39 14.03 1.86 -3.06
N ASP A 40 15.09 1.37 -2.42
CA ASP A 40 16.35 2.10 -2.21
C ASP A 40 16.14 3.49 -1.58
N GLY A 41 15.14 3.62 -0.70
CA GLY A 41 14.79 4.87 -0.02
C GLY A 41 14.01 5.88 -0.86
N ALA A 42 13.57 5.52 -2.07
CA ALA A 42 12.78 6.39 -2.95
C ALA A 42 11.44 5.74 -3.37
N ALA A 43 10.43 6.58 -3.62
CA ALA A 43 9.17 6.11 -4.18
C ALA A 43 9.34 5.83 -5.68
N VAL A 44 9.28 4.56 -6.09
CA VAL A 44 9.44 4.13 -7.49
C VAL A 44 8.12 3.99 -8.23
N LYS A 45 7.01 3.82 -7.49
CA LYS A 45 5.65 3.75 -8.06
C LYS A 45 4.62 4.28 -7.07
N THR A 46 3.62 5.00 -7.55
CA THR A 46 2.52 5.52 -6.74
C THR A 46 1.21 5.46 -7.52
N ILE A 47 0.16 4.94 -6.90
CA ILE A 47 -1.19 4.89 -7.42
C ILE A 47 -2.12 5.48 -6.36
N THR A 48 -2.99 6.41 -6.77
CA THR A 48 -4.06 6.96 -5.93
C THR A 48 -5.38 6.75 -6.67
N ASP A 49 -6.28 5.97 -6.09
CA ASP A 49 -7.56 5.62 -6.71
C ASP A 49 -8.71 5.65 -5.68
N ARG A 50 -9.91 6.04 -6.13
CA ARG A 50 -11.15 6.11 -5.33
C ARG A 50 -12.07 4.91 -5.58
N GLN A 51 -11.79 4.10 -6.59
CA GLN A 51 -12.64 2.99 -7.02
C GLN A 51 -12.06 1.62 -6.67
N LEU A 52 -10.81 1.56 -6.20
CA LEU A 52 -10.19 0.30 -5.81
C LEU A 52 -10.85 -0.27 -4.55
N THR A 53 -11.43 -1.46 -4.70
CA THR A 53 -11.83 -2.29 -3.57
C THR A 53 -10.58 -2.82 -2.83
N PRO A 54 -10.70 -3.20 -1.54
CA PRO A 54 -9.56 -3.68 -0.76
C PRO A 54 -8.80 -4.83 -1.42
N ASP A 55 -9.52 -5.84 -1.90
CA ASP A 55 -8.91 -7.04 -2.50
C ASP A 55 -8.14 -6.70 -3.78
N VAL A 56 -8.69 -5.84 -4.63
CA VAL A 56 -8.03 -5.41 -5.87
C VAL A 56 -6.82 -4.54 -5.57
N ALA A 57 -6.87 -3.72 -4.52
CA ALA A 57 -5.72 -2.93 -4.09
C ALA A 57 -4.57 -3.82 -3.59
N ILE A 58 -4.87 -4.85 -2.81
CA ILE A 58 -3.88 -5.82 -2.33
C ILE A 58 -3.29 -6.62 -3.49
N GLN A 59 -4.12 -7.07 -4.44
CA GLN A 59 -3.66 -7.76 -5.63
C GLN A 59 -2.70 -6.88 -6.44
N LYS A 60 -3.09 -5.63 -6.75
CA LYS A 60 -2.23 -4.68 -7.46
C LYS A 60 -0.94 -4.38 -6.71
N ALA A 61 -1.00 -4.24 -5.39
CA ALA A 61 0.18 -4.03 -4.57
C ALA A 61 1.14 -5.24 -4.61
N SER A 62 0.59 -6.45 -4.67
CA SER A 62 1.39 -7.68 -4.80
C SER A 62 2.06 -7.77 -6.17
N GLU A 63 1.33 -7.44 -7.25
CA GLU A 63 1.90 -7.33 -8.60
C GLU A 63 3.04 -6.31 -8.67
N ILE A 64 2.85 -5.13 -8.04
CA ILE A 64 3.89 -4.10 -7.96
C ILE A 64 5.10 -4.59 -7.16
N ALA A 65 4.87 -5.31 -6.06
CA ALA A 65 5.95 -5.84 -5.25
C ALA A 65 6.79 -6.87 -6.02
N ASP A 66 6.14 -7.81 -6.73
CA ASP A 66 6.84 -8.77 -7.59
C ASP A 66 7.57 -8.06 -8.76
N ASP A 67 6.97 -7.05 -9.41
CA ASP A 67 7.60 -6.28 -10.51
C ASP A 67 8.89 -5.54 -10.08
N HIS A 68 8.97 -5.18 -8.80
CA HIS A 68 10.05 -4.36 -8.26
C HIS A 68 10.98 -5.14 -7.30
N ASP A 69 10.92 -6.47 -7.25
CA ASP A 69 11.67 -7.33 -6.31
C ASP A 69 11.56 -6.84 -4.85
N VAL A 70 10.34 -6.58 -4.39
CA VAL A 70 10.03 -6.15 -3.03
C VAL A 70 9.29 -7.27 -2.30
N ASP A 71 9.80 -7.70 -1.15
CA ASP A 71 9.24 -8.85 -0.43
C ASP A 71 7.99 -8.54 0.41
N TRP A 72 7.71 -7.25 0.68
CA TRP A 72 6.74 -6.85 1.71
C TRP A 72 5.63 -5.95 1.16
N VAL A 73 4.38 -6.34 1.41
CA VAL A 73 3.20 -5.49 1.20
C VAL A 73 2.56 -5.17 2.55
N TYR A 74 2.48 -3.89 2.92
CA TYR A 74 1.84 -3.42 4.14
C TYR A 74 0.48 -2.83 3.84
N VAL A 75 -0.54 -3.18 4.62
CA VAL A 75 -1.91 -2.69 4.44
C VAL A 75 -2.33 -1.93 5.69
N LEU A 76 -2.64 -0.64 5.56
CA LEU A 76 -3.16 0.21 6.63
C LEU A 76 -4.55 0.73 6.23
N ASP A 77 -5.55 0.35 7.02
CA ASP A 77 -6.92 0.85 6.85
C ASP A 77 -7.25 1.92 7.90
N LEU A 78 -7.50 3.15 7.43
CA LEU A 78 -7.90 4.31 8.24
C LEU A 78 -9.29 4.82 7.82
N SER A 79 -10.06 4.01 7.08
CA SER A 79 -11.42 4.35 6.65
C SER A 79 -12.50 4.04 7.68
#